data_AF-A0A7C8IDZ0-F1
#
_entry.id   AF-A0A7C8IDZ0-F1
#
_cell.length_a   1.000
_cell.length_b   1.000
_cell.length_c   1.000
_cell.angle_alpha   90.00
_cell.angle_beta   90.00
_cell.angle_gamma   90.00
#
_symmetry.space_group_name_H-M   'P 1'
#
loop_
_entity.id
_entity.type
_entity.pdbx_description
1 polymer ?
#
loop_
_entity_poly.entity_id
_entity_poly.type
_entity_poly.pdbx_seq_one_letter_code
_entity_poly.pdbx_strand_id
1 'polypeptide(L)'
;MRETLFFASTTYKQTAYANRRRVHEYANNINSYLSGLELSAVRNIKELIDWNTAHADIEMPYEHSNQERLVKSYEDVPDVLYGAVRKTYEAAIAHLRKVAVKDSFDFLFSGDKALDIVAIPMDSKIPSMATASGYPIATMPLGVFDYLGRPFGLAIIAKAGWEDLIFRSMSAFEATFPKRAI
;
A
#
# COMPACT_ATOMS: atom_id res chain seq x y z
N MET A 1 0.62 -26.03 -14.41
CA MET A 1 -0.52 -25.35 -15.03
C MET A 1 -1.56 -24.82 -14.01
N ARG A 2 -1.76 -25.44 -12.84
CA ARG A 2 -2.68 -24.94 -11.79
C ARG A 2 -2.18 -23.70 -11.03
N GLU A 3 -0.87 -23.59 -10.79
CA GLU A 3 -0.28 -22.46 -10.04
C GLU A 3 -0.31 -21.13 -10.81
N THR A 4 -0.11 -21.18 -12.13
CA THR A 4 -0.17 -20.00 -13.02
C THR A 4 -1.58 -19.40 -13.09
N LEU A 5 -2.61 -20.26 -13.09
CA LEU A 5 -4.02 -19.84 -13.03
C LEU A 5 -4.41 -19.27 -11.65
N PHE A 6 -3.86 -19.81 -10.56
CA PHE A 6 -4.06 -19.27 -9.21
C PHE A 6 -3.46 -17.85 -9.10
N PHE A 7 -2.21 -17.65 -9.53
CA PHE A 7 -1.55 -16.34 -9.51
C PHE A 7 -2.27 -15.30 -10.37
N ALA A 8 -2.68 -15.66 -11.59
CA ALA A 8 -3.43 -14.76 -12.48
C ALA A 8 -4.80 -14.37 -11.91
N SER A 9 -5.54 -15.33 -11.34
CA SER A 9 -6.87 -15.06 -10.74
C SER A 9 -6.79 -14.19 -9.49
N THR A 10 -5.74 -14.38 -8.67
CA THR A 10 -5.48 -13.58 -7.46
C THR A 10 -5.07 -12.16 -7.85
N THR A 11 -4.23 -11.98 -8.86
CA THR A 11 -3.80 -10.67 -9.36
C THR A 11 -4.96 -9.85 -9.94
N TYR A 12 -5.85 -10.49 -10.71
CA TYR A 12 -7.03 -9.83 -11.27
C TYR A 12 -8.02 -9.38 -10.18
N LYS A 13 -8.32 -10.25 -9.21
CA LYS A 13 -9.18 -9.90 -8.06
C LYS A 13 -8.55 -8.80 -7.20
N GLN A 14 -7.26 -8.87 -6.91
CA GLN A 14 -6.53 -7.83 -6.17
C GLN A 14 -6.58 -6.47 -6.88
N THR A 15 -6.44 -6.44 -8.21
CA THR A 15 -6.52 -5.19 -8.98
C THR A 15 -7.94 -4.59 -8.94
N ALA A 16 -8.97 -5.42 -9.10
CA ALA A 16 -10.36 -4.99 -9.00
C ALA A 16 -10.71 -4.48 -7.58
N TYR A 17 -10.22 -5.14 -6.53
CA TYR A 17 -10.43 -4.72 -5.15
C TYR A 17 -9.65 -3.44 -4.79
N ALA A 18 -8.41 -3.30 -5.24
CA ALA A 18 -7.59 -2.11 -5.04
C ALA A 18 -8.14 -0.87 -5.78
N ASN A 19 -8.75 -1.05 -6.96
CA ASN A 19 -9.48 0.03 -7.65
C ASN A 19 -10.71 0.48 -6.83
N ARG A 20 -11.46 -0.44 -6.21
CA ARG A 20 -12.71 -0.12 -5.50
C ARG A 20 -12.53 0.48 -4.12
N ARG A 21 -11.50 0.05 -3.37
CA ARG A 21 -11.10 0.71 -2.13
C ARG A 21 -10.76 2.18 -2.38
N ARG A 22 -10.02 2.46 -3.45
CA ARG A 22 -9.69 3.83 -3.86
C ARG A 22 -10.94 4.66 -4.11
N VAL A 23 -11.91 4.15 -4.85
CA VAL A 23 -13.15 4.88 -5.12
C VAL A 23 -13.94 5.17 -3.82
N HIS A 24 -14.02 4.22 -2.88
CA HIS A 24 -14.84 4.40 -1.67
C HIS A 24 -14.16 5.23 -0.56
N GLU A 25 -12.86 5.04 -0.30
CA GLU A 25 -12.17 5.73 0.81
C GLU A 25 -11.48 7.02 0.39
N TYR A 26 -10.94 7.09 -0.83
CA TYR A 26 -9.98 8.15 -1.19
C TYR A 26 -10.65 9.53 -1.26
N ALA A 27 -11.76 9.65 -1.98
CA ALA A 27 -12.51 10.90 -2.05
C ALA A 27 -13.03 11.36 -0.67
N ASN A 28 -13.54 10.42 0.13
CA ASN A 28 -14.04 10.69 1.47
C ASN A 28 -12.91 11.17 2.41
N ASN A 29 -11.75 10.52 2.38
CA ASN A 29 -10.60 10.90 3.19
C ASN A 29 -10.02 12.26 2.76
N ILE A 30 -9.93 12.50 1.45
CA ILE A 30 -9.48 13.80 0.91
C ILE A 30 -10.45 14.90 1.33
N ASN A 31 -11.76 14.71 1.16
CA ASN A 31 -12.76 15.71 1.55
C ASN A 31 -12.69 16.02 3.05
N SER A 32 -12.60 14.98 3.88
CA SER A 32 -12.44 15.12 5.34
C SER A 32 -11.20 15.95 5.68
N TYR A 33 -10.04 15.59 5.10
CA TYR A 33 -8.79 16.32 5.31
C TYR A 33 -8.87 17.79 4.85
N LEU A 34 -9.29 18.03 3.60
CA LEU A 34 -9.32 19.38 3.01
C LEU A 34 -10.33 20.31 3.69
N SER A 35 -11.45 19.77 4.17
CA SER A 35 -12.45 20.56 4.89
C SER A 35 -11.93 21.17 6.20
N GLY A 36 -10.90 20.57 6.80
CA GLY A 36 -10.28 21.04 8.05
C GLY A 36 -9.09 21.98 7.86
N LEU A 37 -8.67 22.28 6.63
CA LEU A 37 -7.51 23.13 6.38
C LEU A 37 -7.88 24.61 6.46
N GLU A 38 -7.23 25.35 7.35
CA GLU A 38 -7.50 26.79 7.52
C GLU A 38 -6.98 27.63 6.33
N LEU A 39 -5.78 27.31 5.83
CA LEU A 39 -5.07 28.13 4.84
C LEU A 39 -5.38 27.77 3.37
N SER A 40 -5.81 26.54 3.11
CA SER A 40 -6.18 26.12 1.75
C SER A 40 -7.44 26.87 1.30
N ALA A 41 -7.57 27.22 0.02
CA ALA A 41 -8.85 27.66 -0.55
C ALA A 41 -9.70 26.47 -1.04
N VAL A 42 -9.06 25.32 -1.27
CA VAL A 42 -9.68 24.08 -1.75
C VAL A 42 -10.21 23.28 -0.56
N ARG A 43 -11.49 22.88 -0.62
CA ARG A 43 -12.25 22.25 0.48
C ARG A 43 -12.63 20.79 0.22
N ASN A 44 -12.54 20.32 -1.01
CA ASN A 44 -12.91 18.97 -1.39
C ASN A 44 -12.20 18.53 -2.69
N ILE A 45 -12.33 17.25 -3.02
CA ILE A 45 -11.68 16.65 -4.18
C ILE A 45 -12.17 17.25 -5.51
N LYS A 46 -13.42 17.70 -5.59
CA LYS A 46 -13.94 18.35 -6.79
C LYS A 46 -13.23 19.68 -7.03
N GLU A 47 -13.16 20.51 -6.00
CA GLU A 47 -12.44 21.79 -6.06
C GLU A 47 -10.95 21.58 -6.35
N LEU A 48 -10.35 20.50 -5.85
CA LEU A 48 -8.96 20.14 -6.18
C LEU A 48 -8.80 19.84 -7.67
N ILE A 49 -9.71 19.03 -8.23
CA ILE A 49 -9.70 18.69 -9.67
C ILE A 49 -9.87 19.95 -10.52
N ASP A 50 -10.82 20.81 -10.15
CA ASP A 50 -11.09 22.07 -10.84
C ASP A 50 -9.87 23.00 -10.76
N TRP A 51 -9.24 23.11 -9.59
CA TRP A 51 -8.06 23.94 -9.39
C TRP A 51 -6.86 23.46 -10.19
N ASN A 52 -6.56 22.15 -10.18
CA ASN A 52 -5.51 21.56 -11.01
C ASN A 52 -5.75 21.81 -12.50
N THR A 53 -7.00 21.76 -12.95
CA THR A 53 -7.36 22.03 -14.34
C THR A 53 -7.15 23.50 -14.70
N ALA A 54 -7.48 24.42 -13.80
CA ALA A 54 -7.26 25.85 -13.98
C ALA A 54 -5.77 26.25 -13.94
N HIS A 55 -4.92 25.44 -13.31
CA HIS A 55 -3.47 25.65 -13.17
C HIS A 55 -2.68 24.51 -13.84
N ALA A 56 -3.16 24.04 -15.01
CA ALA A 56 -2.57 22.91 -15.72
C ALA A 56 -1.10 23.12 -16.11
N ASP A 57 -0.69 24.38 -16.29
CA ASP A 57 0.70 24.76 -16.54
C ASP A 57 1.64 24.46 -15.36
N ILE A 58 1.10 24.37 -14.14
CA ILE A 58 1.84 24.06 -12.91
C ILE A 58 1.59 22.61 -12.47
N GLU A 59 0.33 22.17 -12.47
CA GLU A 59 -0.10 20.89 -11.88
C GLU A 59 -0.13 19.72 -12.87
N MET A 60 -0.07 19.98 -14.18
CA MET A 60 -0.09 18.94 -15.22
C MET A 60 1.04 19.17 -16.26
N PRO A 61 2.31 19.22 -15.83
CA PRO A 61 3.44 19.33 -16.74
C PRO A 61 3.50 18.13 -17.70
N TYR A 62 4.23 18.26 -18.79
CA TYR A 62 4.24 17.28 -19.89
C TYR A 62 4.53 15.83 -19.43
N GLU A 63 5.46 15.64 -18.49
CA GLU A 63 5.83 14.33 -17.96
C GLU A 63 4.70 13.69 -17.13
N HIS A 64 3.79 14.50 -16.59
CA HIS A 64 2.71 14.13 -15.66
C HIS A 64 1.40 14.84 -16.03
N SER A 65 0.98 14.70 -17.29
CA SER A 65 -0.03 15.56 -17.92
C SER A 65 -1.49 15.25 -17.57
N ASN A 66 -1.77 14.50 -16.49
CA ASN A 66 -3.14 14.15 -16.14
C ASN A 66 -3.35 13.88 -14.65
N GLN A 67 -4.63 13.96 -14.25
CA GLN A 67 -5.12 13.68 -12.90
C GLN A 67 -6.21 12.60 -12.88
N GLU A 68 -6.12 11.61 -13.76
CA GLU A 68 -7.16 10.58 -13.98
C GLU A 68 -7.57 9.86 -12.67
N ARG A 69 -6.61 9.65 -11.76
CA ARG A 69 -6.88 9.00 -10.47
C ARG A 69 -7.78 9.83 -9.55
N LEU A 70 -7.62 11.15 -9.53
CA LEU A 70 -8.48 12.05 -8.75
C LEU A 70 -9.88 12.06 -9.35
N VAL A 71 -9.97 12.23 -10.68
CA VAL A 71 -11.23 12.25 -11.43
C VAL A 71 -12.02 10.96 -11.20
N LYS A 72 -11.42 9.78 -11.42
CA LYS A 72 -12.10 8.49 -11.18
C LYS A 72 -12.59 8.32 -9.75
N SER A 73 -11.82 8.77 -8.77
CA SER A 73 -12.24 8.68 -7.37
C SER A 73 -13.42 9.59 -7.03
N TYR A 74 -13.61 10.68 -7.77
CA TYR A 74 -14.76 11.58 -7.63
C TYR A 74 -15.98 11.07 -8.41
N GLU A 75 -15.80 10.61 -9.66
CA GLU A 75 -16.91 10.27 -10.57
C GLU A 75 -17.54 8.88 -10.32
N ASP A 76 -16.78 7.90 -9.80
CA ASP A 76 -17.23 6.51 -9.69
C ASP A 76 -18.21 6.23 -8.53
N VAL A 77 -18.78 7.26 -7.87
CA VAL A 77 -19.74 7.09 -6.76
C VAL A 77 -21.10 7.75 -7.04
N PRO A 78 -21.95 7.20 -7.93
CA PRO A 78 -23.36 7.59 -7.99
C PRO A 78 -24.09 7.18 -6.69
N ASP A 79 -24.85 8.10 -6.09
CA ASP A 79 -25.66 7.86 -4.88
C ASP A 79 -26.57 6.62 -5.00
N VAL A 80 -27.10 6.37 -6.20
CA VAL A 80 -27.97 5.22 -6.52
C VAL A 80 -27.26 3.86 -6.39
N LEU A 81 -25.92 3.84 -6.40
CA LEU A 81 -25.11 2.64 -6.23
C LEU A 81 -24.49 2.53 -4.84
N TYR A 82 -24.68 3.51 -3.94
CA TYR A 82 -23.96 3.58 -2.66
C TYR A 82 -24.07 2.28 -1.84
N GLY A 83 -25.26 1.67 -1.77
CA GLY A 83 -25.46 0.39 -1.08
C GLY A 83 -24.73 -0.79 -1.73
N ALA A 84 -24.66 -0.83 -3.07
CA ALA A 84 -23.92 -1.86 -3.81
C ALA A 84 -22.41 -1.64 -3.70
N VAL A 85 -21.95 -0.40 -3.85
CA VAL A 85 -20.54 0.01 -3.69
C VAL A 85 -20.06 -0.35 -2.29
N ARG A 86 -20.82 -0.01 -1.24
CA ARG A 86 -20.50 -0.35 0.15
C ARG A 86 -20.37 -1.85 0.36
N LYS A 87 -21.32 -2.67 -0.12
CA LYS A 87 -21.22 -4.14 -0.04
C LYS A 87 -19.97 -4.67 -0.73
N THR A 88 -19.63 -4.15 -1.90
CA THR A 88 -18.41 -4.57 -2.61
C THR A 88 -17.14 -4.11 -1.91
N TYR A 89 -17.15 -2.93 -1.29
CA TYR A 89 -16.06 -2.42 -0.46
C TYR A 89 -15.85 -3.27 0.78
N GLU A 90 -16.91 -3.57 1.53
CA GLU A 90 -16.86 -4.44 2.71
C GLU A 90 -16.34 -5.84 2.35
N ALA A 91 -16.78 -6.41 1.22
CA ALA A 91 -16.25 -7.68 0.70
C ALA A 91 -14.76 -7.59 0.33
N ALA A 92 -14.33 -6.46 -0.25
CA ALA A 92 -12.92 -6.22 -0.57
C ALA A 92 -12.06 -6.17 0.70
N ILE A 93 -12.50 -5.44 1.73
CA ILE A 93 -11.81 -5.34 3.02
C ILE A 93 -11.77 -6.70 3.72
N ALA A 94 -12.89 -7.44 3.74
CA ALA A 94 -12.93 -8.78 4.34
C ALA A 94 -11.97 -9.74 3.63
N HIS A 95 -11.90 -9.69 2.30
CA HIS A 95 -10.96 -10.49 1.53
C HIS A 95 -9.50 -10.11 1.80
N LEU A 96 -9.19 -8.80 1.83
CA LEU A 96 -7.86 -8.30 2.16
C LEU A 96 -7.42 -8.75 3.56
N ARG A 97 -8.28 -8.59 4.58
CA ARG A 97 -7.98 -9.07 5.95
C ARG A 97 -7.74 -10.57 5.98
N LYS A 98 -8.57 -11.36 5.29
CA LYS A 98 -8.37 -12.81 5.23
C LYS A 98 -7.00 -13.16 4.63
N VAL A 99 -6.67 -12.60 3.47
CA VAL A 99 -5.43 -12.96 2.75
C VAL A 99 -4.18 -12.38 3.42
N ALA A 100 -4.21 -11.11 3.81
CA ALA A 100 -3.04 -10.40 4.31
C ALA A 100 -2.78 -10.59 5.81
N VAL A 101 -3.78 -11.01 6.60
CA VAL A 101 -3.62 -11.22 8.04
C VAL A 101 -3.70 -12.71 8.34
N LYS A 102 -4.90 -13.30 8.19
CA LYS A 102 -5.20 -14.67 8.63
C LYS A 102 -4.40 -15.74 7.89
N ASP A 103 -4.46 -15.71 6.56
CA ASP A 103 -3.90 -16.76 5.70
C ASP A 103 -2.40 -16.51 5.39
N SER A 104 -1.79 -15.47 5.96
CA SER A 104 -0.36 -15.15 5.77
C SER A 104 0.36 -14.92 7.09
N PHE A 105 0.40 -13.69 7.60
CA PHE A 105 1.26 -13.37 8.76
C PHE A 105 0.79 -14.06 10.05
N ASP A 106 -0.51 -14.12 10.35
CA ASP A 106 -1.01 -14.83 11.54
C ASP A 106 -0.64 -16.30 11.51
N PHE A 107 -0.75 -16.92 10.32
CA PHE A 107 -0.37 -18.31 10.09
C PHE A 107 1.13 -18.55 10.34
N LEU A 108 1.99 -17.59 9.97
CA LEU A 108 3.44 -17.69 10.18
C LEU A 108 3.84 -17.42 11.65
N PHE A 109 3.12 -16.51 12.30
CA PHE A 109 3.43 -16.01 13.64
C PHE A 109 2.78 -16.83 14.78
N SER A 110 1.84 -17.71 14.45
CA SER A 110 1.06 -18.50 15.41
C SER A 110 1.21 -20.01 15.14
N GLY A 111 0.63 -20.82 16.04
CA GLY A 111 0.60 -22.28 15.90
C GLY A 111 1.99 -22.91 15.86
N ASP A 112 2.16 -23.93 15.03
CA ASP A 112 3.40 -24.73 14.97
C ASP A 112 4.60 -23.99 14.36
N LYS A 113 4.37 -22.86 13.67
CA LYS A 113 5.45 -22.05 13.07
C LYS A 113 6.07 -21.11 14.08
N ALA A 114 5.22 -20.41 14.85
CA ALA A 114 5.60 -19.51 15.93
C ALA A 114 6.81 -18.61 15.61
N LEU A 115 6.89 -18.07 14.38
CA LEU A 115 8.00 -17.20 14.00
C LEU A 115 7.91 -15.87 14.75
N ASP A 116 9.06 -15.33 15.13
CA ASP A 116 9.14 -13.98 15.71
C ASP A 116 9.30 -12.91 14.62
N ILE A 117 10.03 -13.25 13.56
CA ILE A 117 10.32 -12.38 12.41
C ILE A 117 10.26 -13.18 11.12
N VAL A 118 9.77 -12.55 10.05
CA VAL A 118 9.83 -13.05 8.69
C VAL A 118 10.70 -12.12 7.86
N ALA A 119 11.74 -12.65 7.21
CA ALA A 119 12.66 -11.90 6.35
C ALA A 119 12.43 -12.25 4.87
N ILE A 120 12.22 -11.24 4.02
CA ILE A 120 11.82 -11.42 2.60
C ILE A 120 12.54 -10.37 1.74
N PRO A 121 13.00 -10.68 0.51
CA PRO A 121 13.54 -9.68 -0.41
C PRO A 121 12.60 -8.48 -0.61
N MET A 122 13.12 -7.27 -0.43
CA MET A 122 12.33 -6.03 -0.44
C MET A 122 11.81 -5.67 -1.84
N ASP A 123 12.41 -6.22 -2.89
CA ASP A 123 11.97 -6.08 -4.29
C ASP A 123 10.74 -6.95 -4.64
N SER A 124 10.22 -7.71 -3.67
CA SER A 124 8.98 -8.48 -3.80
C SER A 124 7.71 -7.62 -3.54
N LYS A 125 6.53 -8.26 -3.54
CA LYS A 125 5.25 -7.61 -3.19
C LYS A 125 5.03 -7.46 -1.68
N ILE A 126 6.05 -7.71 -0.87
CA ILE A 126 5.92 -7.73 0.59
C ILE A 126 5.45 -6.40 1.21
N PRO A 127 5.81 -5.20 0.72
CA PRO A 127 5.30 -3.95 1.30
C PRO A 127 3.79 -3.81 1.14
N SER A 128 3.22 -4.30 0.03
CA SER A 128 1.77 -4.30 -0.18
C SER A 128 1.05 -5.22 0.80
N MET A 129 1.64 -6.39 1.09
CA MET A 129 1.08 -7.32 2.08
C MET A 129 1.15 -6.74 3.50
N ALA A 130 2.29 -6.16 3.89
CA ALA A 130 2.43 -5.50 5.19
C ALA A 130 1.46 -4.31 5.35
N THR A 131 1.32 -3.48 4.31
CA THR A 131 0.35 -2.37 4.30
C THR A 131 -1.09 -2.86 4.44
N ALA A 132 -1.44 -3.96 3.76
CA ALA A 132 -2.78 -4.53 3.82
C ALA A 132 -3.08 -5.21 5.16
N SER A 133 -2.06 -5.72 5.84
CA SER A 133 -2.19 -6.44 7.11
C SER A 133 -2.10 -5.54 8.34
N GLY A 134 -1.39 -4.42 8.23
CA GLY A 134 -1.08 -3.53 9.36
C GLY A 134 0.07 -4.03 10.23
N TYR A 135 0.77 -5.10 9.83
CA TYR A 135 1.96 -5.56 10.53
C TYR A 135 3.16 -4.63 10.28
N PRO A 136 4.01 -4.38 11.29
CA PRO A 136 5.16 -3.52 11.13
C PRO A 136 6.21 -4.17 10.21
N ILE A 137 6.80 -3.36 9.33
CA ILE A 137 7.80 -3.76 8.35
C ILE A 137 8.97 -2.78 8.39
N ALA A 138 10.19 -3.29 8.28
CA ALA A 138 11.39 -2.49 8.06
C ALA A 138 12.22 -3.05 6.91
N THR A 139 13.11 -2.22 6.36
CA THR A 139 14.05 -2.62 5.31
C THR A 139 15.48 -2.43 5.76
N MET A 140 16.32 -3.42 5.48
CA MET A 140 17.75 -3.41 5.77
C MET A 140 18.51 -3.46 4.43
N PRO A 141 19.50 -2.59 4.21
CA PRO A 141 20.26 -2.56 2.96
C PRO A 141 21.12 -3.83 2.85
N LEU A 142 20.98 -4.58 1.77
CA LEU A 142 21.72 -5.84 1.58
C LEU A 142 22.88 -5.69 0.59
N GLY A 143 22.74 -4.80 -0.40
CA GLY A 143 23.80 -4.53 -1.36
C GLY A 143 23.36 -3.65 -2.50
N VAL A 144 24.22 -3.59 -3.52
CA VAL A 144 23.99 -2.88 -4.78
C VAL A 144 24.19 -3.87 -5.92
N PHE A 145 23.31 -3.86 -6.91
CA PHE A 145 23.52 -4.62 -8.13
C PHE A 145 24.60 -3.94 -8.98
N ASP A 146 25.77 -4.56 -9.10
CA ASP A 146 26.95 -4.01 -9.79
C ASP A 146 26.65 -3.53 -11.22
N TYR A 147 25.78 -4.24 -11.94
CA TYR A 147 25.44 -3.90 -13.33
C TYR A 147 24.64 -2.60 -13.47
N LEU A 148 23.78 -2.26 -12.49
CA LEU A 148 22.86 -1.12 -12.57
C LEU A 148 23.12 -0.03 -11.52
N GLY A 149 24.03 -0.26 -10.58
CA GLY A 149 24.20 0.59 -9.41
C GLY A 149 22.95 0.66 -8.52
N ARG A 150 22.01 -0.29 -8.66
CA ARG A 150 20.70 -0.24 -7.98
C ARG A 150 20.80 -0.90 -6.59
N PRO A 151 20.50 -0.20 -5.49
CA PRO A 151 20.45 -0.81 -4.17
C PRO A 151 19.30 -1.80 -4.06
N PHE A 152 19.53 -2.89 -3.32
CA PHE A 152 18.51 -3.85 -2.92
C PHE A 152 18.64 -4.17 -1.43
N GLY A 153 17.55 -4.64 -0.84
CA GLY A 153 17.45 -4.82 0.60
C GLY A 153 16.60 -6.02 0.99
N LEU A 154 16.66 -6.32 2.28
CA LEU A 154 15.87 -7.35 2.94
C LEU A 154 14.80 -6.68 3.79
N ALA A 155 13.54 -7.03 3.56
CA ALA A 155 12.44 -6.65 4.44
C ALA A 155 12.40 -7.58 5.64
N ILE A 156 12.11 -7.04 6.83
CA ILE A 156 11.74 -7.82 8.01
C ILE A 156 10.36 -7.40 8.49
N ILE A 157 9.54 -8.37 8.89
CA ILE A 157 8.20 -8.17 9.43
C ILE A 157 8.10 -8.90 10.76
N ALA A 158 7.52 -8.25 11.76
CA ALA A 158 7.23 -8.82 13.07
C ALA A 158 5.73 -8.74 13.38
N LYS A 159 5.33 -9.28 14.54
CA LYS A 159 3.96 -9.16 15.06
C LYS A 159 3.59 -7.70 15.33
N ALA A 160 2.30 -7.40 15.37
CA ALA A 160 1.81 -6.08 15.74
C ALA A 160 2.26 -5.75 17.19
N GLY A 161 2.81 -4.55 17.39
CA GLY A 161 3.35 -4.12 18.68
C GLY A 161 4.77 -4.62 18.99
N TRP A 162 5.45 -5.27 18.04
CA TRP A 162 6.82 -5.79 18.19
C TRP A 162 7.85 -4.95 17.41
N GLU A 163 7.61 -3.65 17.27
CA GLU A 163 8.53 -2.71 16.66
C GLU A 163 9.88 -2.68 17.39
N ASP A 164 9.90 -2.94 18.70
CA ASP A 164 11.12 -3.07 19.49
C ASP A 164 12.02 -4.21 18.99
N LEU A 165 11.43 -5.35 18.62
CA LEU A 165 12.16 -6.47 18.04
C LEU A 165 12.70 -6.11 16.65
N ILE A 166 11.93 -5.40 15.83
CA ILE A 166 12.40 -4.90 14.53
C ILE A 166 13.65 -4.03 14.71
N PHE A 167 13.63 -3.06 15.62
CA PHE A 167 14.79 -2.20 15.86
C PHE A 167 16.01 -2.99 16.37
N ARG A 168 15.81 -3.94 17.29
CA ARG A 168 16.90 -4.83 17.75
C ARG A 168 17.50 -5.63 16.59
N SER A 169 16.66 -6.17 15.71
CA SER A 169 17.12 -6.92 14.54
C SER A 169 17.85 -6.04 13.52
N MET A 170 17.38 -4.81 13.27
CA MET A 170 18.09 -3.86 12.41
C MET A 170 19.44 -3.47 12.99
N SER A 171 19.52 -3.24 14.31
CA SER A 171 20.78 -2.93 14.98
C SER A 171 21.77 -4.10 14.90
N ALA A 172 21.30 -5.33 15.13
CA ALA A 172 22.12 -6.53 14.98
C ALA A 172 22.59 -6.72 13.52
N PHE A 173 21.72 -6.44 12.55
CA PHE A 173 22.06 -6.50 11.13
C PHE A 173 23.16 -5.47 10.80
N GLU A 174 23.00 -4.22 11.21
CA GLU A 174 24.00 -3.16 10.98
C GLU A 174 25.36 -3.49 11.61
N ALA A 175 25.37 -4.11 12.79
CA ALA A 175 26.60 -4.53 13.45
C ALA A 175 27.29 -5.74 12.77
N THR A 176 26.55 -6.54 12.01
CA THR A 176 27.04 -7.80 11.42
C THR A 176 27.38 -7.67 9.94
N PHE A 177 26.62 -6.88 9.19
CA PHE A 177 26.77 -6.73 7.74
C PHE A 177 27.69 -5.56 7.39
N PRO A 178 28.29 -5.54 6.18
CA PRO A 178 29.05 -4.39 5.71
C PRO A 178 28.22 -3.10 5.77
N LYS A 179 28.90 -1.98 6.03
CA LYS A 179 28.25 -0.67 5.96
C LYS A 179 27.62 -0.48 4.58
N ARG A 180 26.43 0.10 4.58
CA ARG A 180 25.71 0.47 3.36
C ARG A 180 26.64 1.28 2.44
N ALA A 181 26.70 0.90 1.17
CA ALA A 181 27.33 1.70 0.12
C ALA A 181 26.56 3.03 -0.03
N ILE A 182 27.29 4.15 0.06
CA ILE A 182 26.76 5.52 -0.07
C ILE A 182 26.94 5.97 -1.51
#